data_AF-A0A534SNG0-F1
#
_entry.id   AF-A0A534SNG0-F1
#
_cell.length_a   1.000
_cell.length_b   1.000
_cell.length_c   1.000
_cell.angle_alpha   90.00
_cell.angle_beta   90.00
_cell.angle_gamma   90.00
#
_symmetry.space_group_name_H-M   'P 1'
#
loop_
_entity.id
_entity.type
_entity.pdbx_description
1 polymer ?
#
loop_
_entity_poly.entity_id
_entity_poly.type
_entity_poly.pdbx_seq_one_letter_code
_entity_poly.pdbx_strand_id
1 'polypeptide(L)'
;MSLAGNPLVKLVKLITDESRIDDKIRETQAALTLVKKRVSESLTQHYISMREPRIQLPEDLMREEQSYERLLQALQDMKSEIAKQIRPVEEQIIQANVDHLRQTFQQESRKLSKCLEEIDDNILACRQYLQDYEQIRSSLYGLNEKLIQLGAEAIQIPDGLPTTDLGEIVRLRIESLRFQGKI
;
A
#
# COMPACT_ATOMS: atom_id res chain seq x y z
N MET A 1 11.53 18.52 6.37
CA MET A 1 11.55 17.30 5.52
C MET A 1 11.87 17.76 4.11
N SER A 2 13.06 17.42 3.61
CA SER A 2 13.56 17.91 2.32
C SER A 2 12.88 17.16 1.17
N LEU A 3 12.28 17.91 0.24
CA LEU A 3 11.66 17.43 -1.00
C LEU A 3 12.67 16.78 -1.98
N ALA A 4 13.96 16.75 -1.63
CA ALA A 4 15.03 16.09 -2.39
C ALA A 4 15.12 14.56 -2.17
N GLY A 5 14.23 13.97 -1.34
CA GLY A 5 14.37 12.60 -0.85
C GLY A 5 13.19 11.66 -1.09
N ASN A 6 12.28 11.94 -2.02
CA ASN A 6 11.16 11.02 -2.32
C ASN A 6 11.60 9.96 -3.36
N PRO A 7 11.71 8.67 -2.98
CA PRO A 7 12.12 7.60 -3.89
C PRO A 7 11.21 7.47 -5.12
N LEU A 8 9.91 7.75 -5.00
CA LEU A 8 8.98 7.72 -6.13
C LEU A 8 9.30 8.81 -7.16
N VAL A 9 9.57 10.03 -6.70
CA VAL A 9 9.95 11.14 -7.58
C VAL A 9 11.28 10.83 -8.27
N LYS A 10 12.23 10.23 -7.55
CA LYS A 10 13.50 9.78 -8.10
C LYS A 10 13.31 8.68 -9.16
N LEU A 11 12.46 7.68 -8.89
CA LEU A 11 12.15 6.60 -9.82
C LEU A 11 11.51 7.13 -11.11
N VAL A 12 10.50 8.00 -10.99
CA VAL A 12 9.85 8.64 -12.14
C VAL A 12 10.85 9.39 -13.00
N LYS A 13 11.77 10.13 -12.37
CA LYS A 13 12.84 10.81 -13.10
C LYS A 13 13.77 9.84 -13.84
N LEU A 14 14.22 8.77 -13.18
CA LEU A 14 15.10 7.77 -13.80
C LEU A 14 14.44 7.06 -14.98
N ILE A 15 13.16 6.68 -14.86
CA ILE A 15 12.39 6.08 -15.95
C ILE A 15 12.24 7.06 -17.13
N THR A 16 12.01 8.35 -16.84
CA THR A 16 11.92 9.39 -17.86
C THR A 16 13.27 9.64 -18.55
N ASP A 17 14.36 9.59 -17.79
CA ASP A 17 15.71 9.73 -18.34
C ASP A 17 16.08 8.51 -19.20
N GLU A 18 15.69 7.29 -18.79
CA GLU A 18 15.88 6.05 -19.58
C GLU A 18 15.16 6.12 -20.92
N SER A 19 13.88 6.50 -20.95
CA SER A 19 13.11 6.60 -22.20
C SER A 19 13.70 7.63 -23.17
N ARG A 20 14.16 8.77 -22.64
CA ARG A 20 14.85 9.79 -23.43
C ARG A 20 16.18 9.30 -24.01
N ILE A 21 16.93 8.47 -23.28
CA ILE A 21 18.15 7.85 -23.81
C ILE A 21 17.81 6.83 -24.89
N ASP A 22 16.75 6.06 -24.73
CA ASP A 22 16.29 5.12 -25.76
C ASP A 22 15.92 5.81 -27.08
N ASP A 23 15.26 6.96 -27.01
CA ASP A 23 14.99 7.79 -28.19
C ASP A 23 16.29 8.22 -28.87
N LYS A 24 17.25 8.75 -28.10
CA LYS A 24 18.55 9.18 -28.65
C LYS A 24 19.37 8.03 -29.23
N ILE A 25 19.32 6.84 -28.63
CA ILE A 25 19.97 5.64 -29.16
C ILE A 25 19.38 5.30 -30.53
N ARG A 26 18.04 5.30 -30.66
CA ARG A 26 17.36 5.03 -31.94
C ARG A 26 17.73 6.05 -33.01
N GLU A 27 17.71 7.34 -32.67
CA GLU A 27 18.11 8.42 -33.59
C GLU A 27 19.57 8.27 -34.04
N THR A 28 20.49 8.00 -33.11
CA THR A 28 21.92 7.83 -33.39
C THR A 28 22.18 6.59 -34.25
N GLN A 29 21.46 5.49 -34.01
CA GLN A 29 21.53 4.28 -34.83
C GLN A 29 21.03 4.53 -36.26
N ALA A 30 19.95 5.29 -36.43
CA ALA A 30 19.43 5.65 -37.74
C ALA A 30 20.42 6.54 -38.51
N ALA A 31 21.00 7.54 -37.85
CA ALA A 31 22.02 8.41 -38.42
C ALA A 31 23.29 7.63 -38.82
N LEU A 32 23.80 6.77 -37.92
CA LEU A 32 24.95 5.92 -38.20
C LEU A 32 24.69 4.99 -39.40
N THR A 33 23.50 4.40 -39.49
CA THR A 33 23.11 3.56 -40.63
C THR A 33 23.17 4.34 -41.95
N LEU A 34 22.71 5.59 -41.94
CA LEU A 34 22.73 6.45 -43.12
C LEU A 34 24.15 6.87 -43.50
N VAL A 35 25.02 7.17 -42.53
CA VAL A 35 26.45 7.45 -42.79
C VAL A 35 27.16 6.23 -43.36
N LYS A 36 26.95 5.03 -42.78
CA LYS A 36 27.48 3.76 -43.30
C LYS A 36 27.06 3.51 -44.76
N LYS A 37 25.80 3.83 -45.08
CA LYS A 37 25.30 3.77 -46.46
C LYS A 37 26.05 4.74 -47.38
N ARG A 38 26.24 6.00 -46.98
CA ARG A 38 26.99 7.01 -47.75
C ARG A 38 28.46 6.63 -47.94
N VAL A 39 29.12 6.12 -46.91
CA VAL A 39 30.49 5.58 -47.00
C VAL A 39 30.55 4.48 -48.06
N SER A 40 29.61 3.53 -48.01
CA SER A 40 29.54 2.41 -48.96
C SER A 40 29.24 2.86 -50.39
N GLU A 41 28.31 3.80 -50.58
CA GLU A 41 27.96 4.40 -51.87
C GLU A 41 29.16 5.16 -52.46
N SER A 42 29.88 5.93 -51.64
CA SER A 42 31.08 6.68 -52.06
C SER A 42 32.21 5.75 -52.49
N LEU A 43 32.47 4.68 -51.72
CA LEU A 43 33.44 3.65 -52.09
C LEU A 43 33.06 2.98 -53.42
N THR A 44 31.78 2.62 -53.60
CA THR A 44 31.27 1.99 -54.82
C THR A 44 31.38 2.90 -56.05
N GLN A 45 31.02 4.18 -55.92
CA GLN A 45 31.17 5.17 -56.98
C GLN A 45 32.64 5.39 -57.36
N HIS A 46 33.55 5.34 -56.38
CA HIS A 46 34.98 5.41 -56.64
C HIS A 46 35.49 4.19 -57.43
N TYR A 47 35.05 2.97 -57.08
CA TYR A 47 35.38 1.76 -57.85
C TYR A 47 34.85 1.79 -59.29
N ILE A 48 33.70 2.43 -59.55
CA ILE A 48 33.09 2.51 -60.88
C ILE A 48 33.74 3.61 -61.74
N SER A 49 34.24 4.69 -61.13
CA SER A 49 34.70 5.89 -61.84
C SER A 49 36.19 5.92 -62.22
N MET A 50 37.05 5.06 -61.64
CA MET A 50 38.50 5.09 -61.87
C MET A 50 39.12 3.74 -62.27
N ARG A 51 39.83 3.75 -63.41
CA ARG A 51 40.90 2.82 -63.81
C ARG A 51 42.26 3.24 -63.19
N GLU A 52 42.31 3.63 -61.92
CA GLU A 52 43.54 4.05 -61.22
C GLU A 52 43.81 3.26 -59.93
N PRO A 53 45.08 2.97 -59.57
CA PRO A 53 45.44 2.00 -58.53
C PRO A 53 45.46 2.52 -57.08
N ARG A 54 45.01 3.76 -56.79
CA ARG A 54 45.04 4.32 -55.42
C ARG A 54 43.66 4.79 -54.98
N ILE A 55 43.07 4.03 -54.05
CA ILE A 55 41.81 4.37 -53.36
C ILE A 55 42.03 5.65 -52.53
N GLN A 56 41.30 6.72 -52.84
CA GLN A 56 41.20 7.88 -51.94
C GLN A 56 40.03 7.63 -50.99
N LEU A 57 40.33 7.31 -49.73
CA LEU A 57 39.32 7.02 -48.72
C LEU A 57 38.54 8.30 -48.35
N PRO A 58 37.19 8.28 -48.25
CA PRO A 58 36.42 9.44 -47.78
C PRO A 58 36.65 9.71 -46.29
N GLU A 59 37.77 10.34 -45.92
CA GLU A 59 38.21 10.52 -44.53
C GLU A 59 37.15 11.21 -43.65
N ASP A 60 36.43 12.19 -44.19
CA ASP A 60 35.42 12.94 -43.44
C ASP A 60 34.23 12.06 -43.05
N LEU A 61 33.76 11.20 -43.97
CA LEU A 61 32.65 10.27 -43.70
C LEU A 61 33.09 9.16 -42.72
N MET A 62 34.33 8.69 -42.81
CA MET A 62 34.90 7.72 -41.87
C MET A 62 35.03 8.30 -40.45
N ARG A 63 35.44 9.57 -40.33
CA ARG A 63 35.50 10.27 -39.04
C ARG A 63 34.10 10.49 -38.47
N GLU A 64 33.14 10.83 -39.32
CA GLU A 64 31.74 10.99 -38.93
C GLU A 64 31.16 9.65 -38.43
N GLU A 65 31.37 8.55 -39.15
CA GLU A 65 30.97 7.19 -38.72
C GLU A 65 31.55 6.84 -37.35
N GLN A 66 32.86 7.01 -37.17
CA GLN A 66 33.54 6.73 -35.90
C GLN A 66 33.00 7.61 -34.75
N SER A 67 32.60 8.84 -35.04
CA SER A 67 32.02 9.74 -34.03
C SER A 67 30.64 9.25 -33.56
N TYR A 68 29.79 8.79 -34.49
CA TYR A 68 28.49 8.22 -34.17
C TYR A 68 28.62 6.89 -33.42
N GLU A 69 29.61 6.06 -33.75
CA GLU A 69 29.88 4.82 -33.00
C GLU A 69 30.28 5.09 -31.54
N ARG A 70 31.16 6.08 -31.30
CA ARG A 70 31.52 6.50 -29.94
C ARG A 70 30.32 7.07 -29.18
N LEU A 71 29.50 7.89 -29.84
CA LEU A 71 28.29 8.44 -29.24
C LEU A 71 27.30 7.34 -28.86
N LEU A 72 27.10 6.35 -29.74
CA LEU A 72 26.23 5.22 -29.47
C LEU A 72 26.72 4.41 -28.27
N GLN A 73 28.03 4.15 -28.17
CA GLN A 73 28.60 3.48 -27.01
C GLN A 73 28.35 4.28 -25.71
N ALA A 74 28.61 5.59 -25.73
CA ALA A 74 28.37 6.45 -24.57
C ALA A 74 26.88 6.47 -24.15
N LEU A 75 25.95 6.48 -25.12
CA LEU A 75 24.52 6.40 -24.84
C LEU A 75 24.12 5.05 -24.22
N GLN A 76 24.70 3.94 -24.70
CA GLN A 76 24.48 2.60 -24.12
C GLN A 76 25.03 2.50 -22.69
N ASP A 77 26.21 3.07 -22.44
CA ASP A 77 26.81 3.11 -21.11
C ASP A 77 25.94 3.93 -20.13
N MET A 78 25.46 5.10 -20.56
CA MET A 78 24.54 5.91 -19.77
C MET A 78 23.21 5.18 -19.48
N LYS A 79 22.65 4.45 -20.46
CA LYS A 79 21.47 3.61 -20.24
C LYS A 79 21.73 2.55 -19.17
N SER A 80 22.86 1.84 -19.27
CA SER A 80 23.24 0.83 -18.28
C SER A 80 23.34 1.41 -16.87
N GLU A 81 23.89 2.61 -16.74
CA GLU A 81 24.03 3.29 -15.46
C GLU A 81 22.68 3.71 -14.87
N ILE A 82 21.74 4.21 -15.69
CA ILE A 82 20.38 4.52 -15.23
C ILE A 82 19.68 3.24 -14.75
N ALA A 83 19.76 2.15 -15.51
CA ALA A 83 19.14 0.89 -15.14
C ALA A 83 19.67 0.35 -13.79
N LYS A 84 20.98 0.49 -13.52
CA LYS A 84 21.57 0.14 -12.22
C LYS A 84 21.05 1.00 -11.07
N GLN A 85 20.63 2.24 -11.33
CA GLN A 85 20.07 3.13 -10.32
C GLN A 85 18.57 2.92 -10.07
N ILE A 86 17.82 2.42 -11.06
CA ILE A 86 16.37 2.17 -10.95
C ILE A 86 16.09 1.10 -9.89
N ARG A 87 16.72 -0.06 -10.01
CA ARG A 87 16.41 -1.23 -9.16
C ARG A 87 16.53 -0.96 -7.65
N PRO A 88 17.60 -0.33 -7.11
CA PRO A 88 17.67 0.01 -5.69
C PRO A 88 16.57 0.96 -5.23
N VAL A 89 16.11 1.87 -6.09
CA VAL A 89 15.05 2.82 -5.76
C VAL A 89 13.70 2.10 -5.70
N GLU A 90 13.43 1.18 -6.62
CA GLU A 90 12.25 0.31 -6.57
C GLU A 90 12.23 -0.55 -5.31
N GLU A 91 13.35 -1.20 -4.98
CA GLU A 91 13.49 -2.01 -3.77
C GLU A 91 13.23 -1.17 -2.50
N GLN A 92 13.73 0.07 -2.44
CA GLN A 92 13.44 1.00 -1.35
C GLN A 92 11.95 1.34 -1.23
N ILE A 93 11.26 1.59 -2.36
CA ILE A 93 9.82 1.89 -2.36
C ILE A 93 9.02 0.68 -1.89
N ILE A 94 9.35 -0.51 -2.40
CA ILE A 94 8.68 -1.75 -2.01
C ILE A 94 8.86 -2.00 -0.52
N GLN A 95 10.10 -1.88 -0.02
CA GLN A 95 10.40 -2.10 1.40
C GLN A 95 9.64 -1.13 2.29
N ALA A 96 9.63 0.17 1.95
CA ALA A 96 8.89 1.17 2.70
C ALA A 96 7.38 0.87 2.74
N ASN A 97 6.80 0.43 1.62
CA ASN A 97 5.39 0.04 1.57
C ASN A 97 5.11 -1.22 2.40
N VAL A 98 5.98 -2.23 2.34
CA VAL A 98 5.87 -3.44 3.16
C VAL A 98 5.92 -3.10 4.65
N ASP A 99 6.86 -2.24 5.06
CA ASP A 99 6.99 -1.82 6.46
C ASP A 99 5.76 -1.03 6.93
N HIS A 100 5.25 -0.13 6.08
CA HIS A 100 4.03 0.62 6.37
C HIS A 100 2.80 -0.30 6.52
N LEU A 101 2.63 -1.28 5.62
CA LEU A 101 1.55 -2.26 5.70
C LEU A 101 1.67 -3.14 6.94
N ARG A 102 2.88 -3.59 7.29
CA ARG A 102 3.14 -4.36 8.52
C ARG A 102 2.79 -3.56 9.76
N GLN A 103 3.19 -2.30 9.82
CA GLN A 103 2.87 -1.42 10.94
C GLN A 103 1.35 -1.19 11.07
N THR A 104 0.68 -0.93 9.94
CA THR A 104 -0.78 -0.73 9.91
C THR A 104 -1.51 -1.99 10.37
N PHE A 105 -1.12 -3.15 9.87
CA PHE A 105 -1.68 -4.44 10.29
C PHE A 105 -1.51 -4.67 11.79
N GLN A 106 -0.31 -4.42 12.34
CA GLN A 106 -0.06 -4.55 13.77
C GLN A 106 -0.92 -3.60 14.61
N GLN A 107 -1.11 -2.36 14.13
CA GLN A 107 -1.95 -1.37 14.81
C GLN A 107 -3.42 -1.81 14.82
N GLU A 108 -3.96 -2.22 13.68
CA GLU A 108 -5.35 -2.69 13.58
C GLU A 108 -5.57 -3.98 14.35
N SER A 109 -4.60 -4.91 14.34
CA SER A 109 -4.65 -6.13 15.16
C SER A 109 -4.73 -5.79 16.65
N ARG A 110 -3.95 -4.82 17.13
CA ARG A 110 -4.01 -4.38 18.54
C ARG A 110 -5.34 -3.72 18.88
N LYS A 111 -5.88 -2.90 17.98
CA LYS A 111 -7.21 -2.29 18.15
C LYS A 111 -8.29 -3.38 18.24
N LEU A 112 -8.25 -4.37 17.37
CA LEU A 112 -9.20 -5.49 17.38
C LEU A 112 -9.12 -6.28 18.69
N SER A 113 -7.90 -6.60 19.16
CA SER A 113 -7.71 -7.25 20.47
C SER A 113 -8.31 -6.43 21.61
N LYS A 114 -8.06 -5.11 21.62
CA LYS A 114 -8.64 -4.21 22.62
C LYS A 114 -10.17 -4.16 22.57
N CYS A 115 -10.76 -4.18 21.37
CA CYS A 115 -12.22 -4.24 21.23
C CYS A 115 -12.80 -5.55 21.80
N LEU A 116 -12.11 -6.69 21.64
CA LEU A 116 -12.52 -7.95 22.25
C LEU A 116 -12.40 -7.90 23.77
N GLU A 117 -11.30 -7.38 24.30
CA GLU A 117 -11.12 -7.18 25.75
C GLU A 117 -12.22 -6.29 26.34
N GLU A 118 -12.58 -5.20 25.66
CA GLU A 118 -13.68 -4.32 26.08
C GLU A 118 -15.05 -5.03 26.03
N ILE A 119 -15.28 -5.93 25.06
CA ILE A 119 -16.50 -6.75 25.02
C ILE A 119 -16.54 -7.70 26.22
N ASP A 120 -15.43 -8.38 26.51
CA ASP A 120 -15.32 -9.31 27.63
C ASP A 120 -15.54 -8.60 28.97
N ASP A 121 -14.94 -7.43 29.17
CA ASP A 121 -15.13 -6.59 30.36
C ASP A 121 -16.59 -6.18 30.53
N ASN A 122 -17.27 -5.82 29.44
CA ASN A 122 -18.70 -5.48 29.48
C ASN A 122 -19.57 -6.69 29.84
N ILE A 123 -19.24 -7.88 29.35
CA ILE A 123 -19.94 -9.13 29.70
C ILE A 123 -19.77 -9.42 31.20
N LEU A 124 -18.55 -9.26 31.73
CA LEU A 124 -18.29 -9.41 33.16
C LEU A 124 -19.04 -8.36 34.00
N ALA A 125 -19.10 -7.11 33.54
CA ALA A 125 -19.90 -6.07 34.18
C ALA A 125 -21.41 -6.42 34.17
N CYS A 126 -21.93 -6.97 33.07
CA CYS A 126 -23.31 -7.47 33.02
C CYS A 126 -23.59 -8.50 34.11
N ARG A 127 -22.66 -9.42 34.37
CA ARG A 127 -22.80 -10.38 35.47
C ARG A 127 -22.97 -9.68 36.82
N GLN A 128 -22.18 -8.65 37.09
CA GLN A 128 -22.31 -7.87 38.34
C GLN A 128 -23.67 -7.18 38.43
N TYR A 129 -24.11 -6.53 37.34
CA TYR A 129 -25.42 -5.87 37.32
C TYR A 129 -26.60 -6.83 37.57
N LEU A 130 -26.49 -8.09 37.12
CA LEU A 130 -27.52 -9.09 37.40
C LEU A 130 -27.52 -9.54 38.87
N GLN A 131 -26.35 -9.64 39.50
CA GLN A 131 -26.26 -9.92 40.93
C GLN A 131 -26.86 -8.78 41.75
N ASP A 132 -26.51 -7.54 41.40
CA ASP A 132 -27.04 -6.34 42.04
C ASP A 132 -28.57 -6.27 41.87
N TYR A 133 -29.08 -6.59 40.67
CA TYR A 133 -30.52 -6.66 40.40
C TYR A 133 -31.24 -7.62 41.35
N GLU A 134 -30.79 -8.87 41.47
CA GLU A 134 -31.43 -9.84 42.36
C GLU A 134 -31.28 -9.47 43.84
N GLN A 135 -30.15 -8.88 44.24
CA GLN A 135 -29.96 -8.39 45.61
C GLN A 135 -30.94 -7.25 45.94
N ILE A 136 -31.06 -6.26 45.04
CA ILE A 136 -32.02 -5.16 45.19
C ILE A 136 -33.44 -5.71 45.22
N ARG A 137 -33.77 -6.65 44.32
CA ARG A 137 -35.10 -7.28 44.27
C ARG A 137 -35.44 -8.00 45.57
N SER A 138 -34.51 -8.80 46.11
CA SER A 138 -34.67 -9.47 47.41
C SER A 138 -34.88 -8.46 48.54
N SER A 139 -34.13 -7.35 48.52
CA SER A 139 -34.30 -6.26 49.49
C SER A 139 -35.69 -5.60 49.38
N LEU A 140 -36.19 -5.41 48.15
CA LEU A 140 -37.54 -4.90 47.91
C LEU A 140 -38.62 -5.84 48.44
N TYR A 141 -38.46 -7.16 48.29
CA TYR A 141 -39.39 -8.12 48.90
C TYR A 141 -39.44 -7.99 50.42
N GLY A 142 -38.28 -7.92 51.08
CA GLY A 142 -38.21 -7.76 52.54
C GLY A 142 -38.80 -6.42 53.02
N LEU A 143 -38.70 -5.35 52.23
CA LEU A 143 -39.37 -4.08 52.53
C LEU A 143 -40.89 -4.19 52.35
N ASN A 144 -41.34 -4.85 51.29
CA ASN A 144 -42.76 -5.02 51.00
C ASN A 144 -43.46 -5.87 52.08
N GLU A 145 -42.81 -6.93 52.56
CA GLU A 145 -43.30 -7.71 53.71
C GLU A 145 -43.48 -6.85 54.95
N LYS A 146 -42.54 -5.94 55.25
CA LYS A 146 -42.66 -5.01 56.38
C LYS A 146 -43.81 -4.02 56.18
N LEU A 147 -44.02 -3.53 54.96
CA LEU A 147 -45.17 -2.66 54.64
C LEU A 147 -46.50 -3.38 54.89
N ILE A 148 -46.61 -4.63 54.44
CA ILE A 148 -47.79 -5.47 54.66
C ILE A 148 -48.03 -5.69 56.16
N GLN A 149 -46.98 -5.97 56.94
CA GLN A 149 -47.07 -6.11 58.40
C GLN A 149 -47.57 -4.84 59.10
N LEU A 150 -47.32 -3.65 58.51
CA LEU A 150 -47.83 -2.37 59.00
C LEU A 150 -49.25 -2.04 58.50
N GLY A 151 -49.89 -2.95 57.76
CA GLY A 151 -51.25 -2.79 57.25
C GLY A 151 -51.36 -2.07 55.91
N ALA A 152 -50.22 -1.83 55.22
CA ALA A 152 -50.24 -1.29 53.86
C ALA A 152 -50.51 -2.40 52.81
N GLU A 153 -51.01 -2.00 51.65
CA GLU A 153 -51.15 -2.90 50.50
C GLU A 153 -49.79 -3.27 49.90
N ALA A 154 -49.70 -4.47 49.35
CA ALA A 154 -48.48 -4.95 48.71
C ALA A 154 -48.18 -4.17 47.41
N ILE A 155 -46.93 -3.72 47.27
CA ILE A 155 -46.45 -3.05 46.06
C ILE A 155 -45.97 -4.11 45.07
N GLN A 156 -46.27 -3.97 43.78
CA GLN A 156 -45.73 -4.85 42.75
C GLN A 156 -44.21 -4.65 42.62
N ILE A 157 -43.46 -5.75 42.71
CA ILE A 157 -42.02 -5.78 42.53
C ILE A 157 -41.74 -6.35 41.13
N PRO A 158 -40.75 -5.83 40.39
CA PRO A 158 -40.34 -6.41 39.12
C PRO A 158 -40.05 -7.91 39.19
N ASP A 159 -40.38 -8.62 38.12
CA ASP A 159 -40.15 -10.06 38.03
C ASP A 159 -38.68 -10.42 38.17
N GLY A 160 -38.42 -11.65 38.65
CA GLY A 160 -37.08 -12.20 38.70
C GLY A 160 -36.53 -12.48 37.30
N LEU A 161 -35.22 -12.68 37.22
CA LEU A 161 -34.60 -13.09 35.98
C LEU A 161 -35.12 -14.49 35.56
N PRO A 162 -35.42 -14.71 34.27
CA PRO A 162 -36.04 -15.97 33.80
C PRO A 162 -35.07 -17.17 33.86
N THR A 163 -33.78 -16.91 34.02
CA THR A 163 -32.70 -17.89 34.12
C THR A 163 -31.52 -17.27 34.87
N THR A 164 -30.56 -18.08 35.28
CA THR A 164 -29.26 -17.65 35.83
C THR A 164 -28.16 -17.61 34.77
N ASP A 165 -28.43 -18.12 33.57
CA ASP A 165 -27.49 -18.10 32.46
C ASP A 165 -27.35 -16.68 31.87
N LEU A 166 -26.15 -16.11 32.00
CA LEU A 166 -25.84 -14.75 31.55
C LEU A 166 -26.06 -14.59 30.04
N GLY A 167 -25.68 -15.59 29.23
CA GLY A 167 -25.80 -15.51 27.78
C GLY A 167 -27.25 -15.41 27.34
N GLU A 168 -28.11 -16.23 27.94
CA GLU A 168 -29.54 -16.24 27.67
C GLU A 168 -30.23 -14.96 28.15
N ILE A 169 -29.85 -14.41 29.31
CA ILE A 169 -30.37 -13.13 29.79
C ILE A 169 -29.98 -12.00 28.84
N VAL A 170 -28.71 -11.93 28.44
CA VAL A 170 -28.23 -10.92 27.49
C VAL A 170 -28.95 -11.05 26.15
N ARG A 171 -29.15 -12.27 25.64
CA ARG A 171 -29.91 -12.53 24.42
C ARG A 171 -31.34 -11.97 24.51
N LEU A 172 -32.07 -12.32 25.57
CA LEU A 172 -33.44 -11.84 25.80
C LEU A 172 -33.51 -10.31 25.92
N ARG A 173 -32.52 -9.68 26.57
CA ARG A 173 -32.45 -8.21 26.66
C ARG A 173 -32.18 -7.58 25.30
N ILE A 174 -31.30 -8.14 24.48
CA ILE A 174 -31.05 -7.67 23.11
C ILE A 174 -32.33 -7.80 22.27
N GLU A 175 -33.04 -8.91 22.37
CA GLU A 175 -34.32 -9.12 21.67
C GLU A 175 -35.37 -8.11 22.09
N SER A 176 -35.48 -7.82 23.39
CA SER A 176 -36.37 -6.79 23.92
C SER A 176 -36.02 -5.39 23.39
N LEU A 177 -34.73 -5.05 23.33
CA LEU A 177 -34.27 -3.77 22.79
C LEU A 177 -34.53 -3.65 21.28
N ARG A 178 -34.35 -4.73 20.52
CA ARG A 178 -34.71 -4.79 19.10
C ARG A 178 -36.21 -4.64 18.88
N PHE A 179 -37.04 -5.32 19.67
CA PHE A 179 -38.49 -5.18 19.60
C PHE A 179 -38.95 -3.75 19.92
N GLN A 180 -38.19 -3.04 20.75
CA GLN A 180 -38.39 -1.62 21.06
C GLN A 180 -37.79 -0.66 20.01
N GLY A 181 -37.08 -1.16 19.00
CA GLY A 181 -36.40 -0.34 17.98
C GLY A 181 -35.23 0.50 18.49
N LYS A 182 -34.61 0.11 19.61
CA LYS A 182 -33.46 0.83 20.20
C LYS A 182 -32.12 0.43 19.61
N ILE A 183 -32.03 -0.79 19.08
CA ILE A 183 -30.87 -1.38 18.39
C ILE A 183 -31.34 -2.26 17.24
#